data_AF-A0A9P7RZS8-F1
#
_entry.id   AF-A0A9P7RZS8-F1
#
_cell.length_a   1.000
_cell.length_b   1.000
_cell.length_c   1.000
_cell.angle_alpha   90.00
_cell.angle_beta   90.00
_cell.angle_gamma   90.00
#
_symmetry.space_group_name_H-M   'P 1'
#
loop_
_entity.id
_entity.type
_entity.pdbx_description
1 polymer ?
#
loop_
_entity_poly.entity_id
_entity_poly.type
_entity_poly.pdbx_seq_one_letter_code
_entity_poly.pdbx_strand_id
1 'polypeptide(L)'
;MVAITFRKVEEKVPFSGGYKTLPCYLALFALGELFELFMAFDALRMRNVIQLIGILLFHLAMLVYAAVQIDQTREAIVTSNQCETNPDPVRCDIPGSLWREIRPFLIVSPCVIAAAWLALVYWMKALYAEFGWAIFHIVGANPKMKTMYQVYQIMLCLLKFDFFFFTAVTMQLLILVLNKSSAEFGVTIAAIPIVLLLLALCGVAVQREIKWLMSISLVLMLAAESYCE
;
A
#
# COMPACT_ATOMS: atom_id res chain seq x y z
N MET A 1 9.94 13.19 -5.04
CA MET A 1 8.70 13.86 -5.51
C MET A 1 7.74 14.10 -4.35
N VAL A 2 7.30 13.05 -3.65
CA VAL A 2 6.36 13.13 -2.50
C VAL A 2 6.76 14.12 -1.42
N ALA A 3 8.03 14.11 -0.97
CA ALA A 3 8.50 15.04 0.06
C ALA A 3 8.49 16.52 -0.42
N ILE A 4 8.73 16.76 -1.72
CA ILE A 4 8.72 18.10 -2.30
C ILE A 4 7.29 18.61 -2.39
N THR A 5 6.35 17.77 -2.84
CA THR A 5 4.93 18.12 -2.87
C THR A 5 4.40 18.35 -1.46
N PHE A 6 4.77 17.52 -0.48
CA PHE A 6 4.38 17.69 0.91
C PHE A 6 4.85 19.03 1.48
N ARG A 7 6.14 19.35 1.32
CA ARG A 7 6.72 20.62 1.79
C ARG A 7 6.06 21.84 1.16
N LYS A 8 5.81 21.82 -0.15
CA LYS A 8 5.15 22.95 -0.85
C LYS A 8 3.72 23.19 -0.37
N VAL A 9 3.02 22.13 0.04
CA VAL A 9 1.68 22.23 0.61
C VAL A 9 1.76 22.74 2.05
N GLU A 10 2.67 22.20 2.86
CA GLU A 10 2.87 22.60 4.26
C GLU A 10 3.19 24.09 4.39
N GLU A 11 4.04 24.63 3.50
CA GLU A 11 4.40 26.05 3.47
C GLU A 11 3.18 26.97 3.21
N LYS A 12 2.08 26.45 2.64
CA LYS A 12 0.94 27.25 2.16
C LYS A 12 -0.40 26.92 2.84
N VAL A 13 -0.51 25.77 3.51
CA VAL A 13 -1.77 25.29 4.11
C VAL A 13 -1.52 24.62 5.46
N PRO A 14 -2.20 25.03 6.54
CA PRO A 14 -2.15 24.28 7.79
C PRO A 14 -2.85 22.92 7.62
N PHE A 15 -2.20 21.83 8.02
CA PHE A 15 -2.74 20.46 7.97
C PHE A 15 -3.85 20.17 9.01
N SER A 16 -4.67 21.17 9.34
CA SER A 16 -5.81 21.07 10.25
C SER A 16 -7.12 21.12 9.47
N GLY A 17 -8.17 20.43 9.97
CA GLY A 17 -9.49 20.42 9.34
C GLY A 17 -9.57 19.61 8.03
N GLY A 18 -10.19 20.18 6.99
CA GLY A 18 -10.49 19.52 5.70
C GLY A 18 -9.28 19.22 4.80
N TYR A 19 -8.07 19.65 5.20
CA TYR A 19 -6.83 19.44 4.43
C TYR A 19 -6.03 18.20 4.83
N LYS A 20 -6.57 17.34 5.71
CA LYS A 20 -5.90 16.10 6.14
C LYS A 20 -5.81 15.02 5.06
N THR A 21 -6.70 15.07 4.07
CA THR A 21 -6.75 14.14 2.93
C THR A 21 -5.44 14.11 2.17
N LEU A 22 -4.88 15.28 1.84
CA LEU A 22 -3.69 15.38 1.00
C LEU A 22 -2.42 14.78 1.64
N PRO A 23 -2.04 15.13 2.88
CA PRO A 23 -1.01 14.41 3.64
C PRO A 23 -1.22 12.90 3.70
N CYS A 24 -2.46 12.46 3.89
CA CYS A 24 -2.79 11.04 4.05
C CYS A 24 -2.49 10.26 2.77
N TYR A 25 -2.97 10.73 1.62
CA TYR A 25 -2.72 10.07 0.33
C TYR A 25 -1.23 10.06 -0.02
N LEU A 26 -0.52 11.19 0.19
CA LEU A 26 0.92 11.27 -0.07
C LEU A 26 1.73 10.35 0.86
N ALA A 27 1.36 10.25 2.13
CA ALA A 27 2.03 9.40 3.10
C ALA A 27 1.81 7.91 2.79
N LEU A 28 0.58 7.51 2.44
CA LEU A 28 0.29 6.13 2.03
C LEU A 28 1.03 5.76 0.75
N PHE A 29 1.09 6.67 -0.22
CA PHE A 29 1.86 6.44 -1.43
C PHE A 29 3.34 6.18 -1.10
N ALA A 30 3.96 7.01 -0.26
CA ALA A 30 5.34 6.81 0.18
C ALA A 30 5.54 5.50 0.97
N LEU A 31 4.58 5.15 1.85
CA LEU A 31 4.62 3.91 2.61
C LEU A 31 4.55 2.69 1.68
N GLY A 32 3.72 2.74 0.63
CA GLY A 32 3.61 1.69 -0.38
C GLY A 32 4.92 1.48 -1.13
N GLU A 33 5.56 2.55 -1.59
CA GLU A 33 6.86 2.47 -2.27
C GLU A 33 7.96 1.88 -1.34
N LEU A 34 7.99 2.27 -0.06
CA LEU A 34 8.92 1.70 0.92
C LEU A 34 8.66 0.21 1.17
N PHE A 35 7.39 -0.17 1.29
CA PHE A 35 7.00 -1.56 1.45
C PHE A 35 7.38 -2.40 0.22
N GLU A 36 7.19 -1.87 -0.98
CA GLU A 36 7.58 -2.54 -2.22
C GLU A 36 9.10 -2.79 -2.29
N LEU A 37 9.91 -1.80 -1.90
CA LEU A 37 11.36 -1.96 -1.81
C LEU A 37 11.77 -3.06 -0.81
N PHE A 38 11.11 -3.11 0.35
CA PHE A 38 11.34 -4.16 1.34
C PHE A 38 10.96 -5.55 0.78
N MET A 39 9.81 -5.65 0.11
CA MET A 39 9.37 -6.88 -0.54
C MET A 39 10.30 -7.30 -1.67
N ALA A 40 10.82 -6.36 -2.46
CA ALA A 40 11.80 -6.65 -3.50
C ALA A 40 13.11 -7.21 -2.91
N PHE A 41 13.62 -6.62 -1.84
CA PHE A 41 14.78 -7.15 -1.14
C PHE A 41 14.55 -8.57 -0.62
N ASP A 42 13.40 -8.82 0.02
CA ASP A 42 13.03 -10.14 0.54
C ASP A 42 12.88 -11.17 -0.59
N ALA A 43 12.20 -10.82 -1.68
CA ALA A 43 11.98 -11.67 -2.85
C ALA A 43 13.30 -12.07 -3.52
N LEU A 44 14.25 -11.13 -3.65
CA LEU A 44 15.56 -11.40 -4.22
C LEU A 44 16.41 -12.27 -3.29
N ARG A 45 16.41 -12.00 -1.98
CA ARG A 45 17.16 -12.77 -0.98
C ARG A 45 16.68 -14.22 -0.91
N MET A 46 15.37 -14.42 -0.90
CA MET A 46 14.73 -15.74 -0.80
C MET A 46 14.57 -16.44 -2.15
N ARG A 47 14.94 -15.75 -3.26
CA ARG A 47 14.74 -16.22 -4.65
C ARG A 47 13.29 -16.64 -4.91
N ASN A 48 12.36 -15.86 -4.40
CA ASN A 48 10.95 -16.20 -4.40
C ASN A 48 10.21 -15.59 -5.60
N VAL A 49 9.89 -16.43 -6.58
CA VAL A 49 9.15 -16.02 -7.79
C VAL A 49 7.73 -15.53 -7.48
N ILE A 50 7.06 -16.12 -6.50
CA ILE A 50 5.67 -15.76 -6.16
C ILE A 50 5.62 -14.34 -5.61
N GLN A 51 6.59 -13.96 -4.77
CA GLN A 51 6.71 -12.57 -4.30
C GLN A 51 7.02 -11.59 -5.42
N LEU A 52 7.84 -11.97 -6.41
CA LEU A 52 8.08 -11.11 -7.58
C LEU A 52 6.79 -10.81 -8.36
N ILE A 53 5.92 -11.81 -8.54
CA ILE A 53 4.60 -11.62 -9.16
C ILE A 53 3.75 -10.68 -8.29
N GLY A 54 3.76 -10.87 -6.97
CA GLY A 54 3.09 -9.99 -6.02
C GLY A 54 3.56 -8.53 -6.14
N ILE A 55 4.87 -8.30 -6.27
CA ILE A 55 5.45 -6.97 -6.47
C ILE A 55 4.94 -6.33 -7.77
N LEU A 56 4.89 -7.06 -8.90
CA LEU A 56 4.35 -6.49 -10.13
C LEU A 56 2.89 -6.07 -10.04
N LEU A 57 2.06 -6.90 -9.38
CA LEU A 57 0.65 -6.58 -9.17
C LEU A 57 0.50 -5.38 -8.23
N PHE A 58 1.31 -5.32 -7.18
CA PHE A 58 1.32 -4.21 -6.25
C PHE A 58 1.79 -2.91 -6.90
N HIS A 59 2.86 -2.94 -7.68
CA HIS A 59 3.36 -1.77 -8.41
C HIS A 59 2.32 -1.25 -9.43
N LEU A 60 1.56 -2.16 -10.06
CA LEU A 60 0.42 -1.80 -10.90
C LEU A 60 -0.70 -1.13 -10.08
N ALA A 61 -1.01 -1.64 -8.89
CA ALA A 61 -1.97 -1.02 -7.99
C ALA A 61 -1.50 0.38 -7.53
N MET A 62 -0.21 0.55 -7.26
CA MET A 62 0.41 1.84 -6.93
C MET A 62 0.34 2.83 -8.08
N LEU A 63 0.46 2.36 -9.34
CA LEU A 63 0.23 3.18 -10.52
C LEU A 63 -1.21 3.71 -10.58
N VAL A 64 -2.20 2.84 -10.36
CA VAL A 64 -3.62 3.23 -10.30
C VAL A 64 -3.87 4.21 -9.15
N TYR A 65 -3.28 3.94 -7.98
CA TYR A 65 -3.37 4.83 -6.82
C TYR A 65 -2.81 6.22 -7.13
N ALA A 66 -1.63 6.30 -7.75
CA ALA A 66 -1.01 7.56 -8.14
C ALA A 66 -1.84 8.34 -9.17
N ALA A 67 -2.55 7.65 -10.05
CA ALA A 67 -3.49 8.29 -11.00
C ALA A 67 -4.71 8.86 -10.27
N VAL A 68 -5.38 8.07 -9.42
CA VAL A 68 -6.55 8.50 -8.64
C VAL A 68 -6.21 9.64 -7.69
N GLN A 69 -5.00 9.64 -7.12
CA GLN A 69 -4.53 10.68 -6.22
C GLN A 69 -4.53 12.08 -6.83
N ILE A 70 -4.41 12.22 -8.16
CA ILE A 70 -4.43 13.52 -8.86
C ILE A 70 -5.79 14.19 -8.62
N ASP A 71 -6.88 13.48 -8.90
CA ASP A 71 -8.23 14.01 -8.78
C ASP A 71 -8.61 14.23 -7.31
N GLN A 72 -8.26 13.29 -6.43
CA GLN A 72 -8.45 13.42 -4.98
C GLN A 72 -7.74 14.65 -4.40
N THR A 73 -6.51 14.92 -4.87
CA THR A 73 -5.76 16.12 -4.46
C THR A 73 -6.41 17.39 -4.98
N ARG A 74 -6.94 17.37 -6.20
CA ARG A 74 -7.67 18.52 -6.77
C ARG A 74 -8.90 18.86 -5.94
N GLU A 75 -9.72 17.87 -5.63
CA GLU A 75 -10.94 18.04 -4.85
C GLU A 75 -10.64 18.51 -3.41
N ALA A 76 -9.54 18.03 -2.82
CA ALA A 76 -9.10 18.47 -1.50
C ALA A 76 -8.62 19.94 -1.47
N ILE A 77 -8.01 20.43 -2.55
CA ILE A 77 -7.46 21.80 -2.62
C ILE A 77 -8.50 22.80 -3.13
N VAL A 78 -9.16 22.48 -4.25
CA VAL A 78 -10.10 23.37 -4.95
C VAL A 78 -11.48 23.27 -4.30
N THR A 79 -11.64 23.96 -3.17
CA THR A 79 -12.86 23.93 -2.35
C THR A 79 -13.72 25.19 -2.47
N SER A 80 -13.23 26.26 -3.09
CA SER A 80 -13.99 27.51 -3.22
C SER A 80 -14.80 27.56 -4.52
N ASN A 81 -16.07 27.92 -4.42
CA ASN A 81 -16.95 28.18 -5.57
C ASN A 81 -16.99 29.66 -5.96
N GLN A 82 -16.36 30.55 -5.17
CA GLN A 82 -16.38 32.01 -5.37
C GLN A 82 -15.09 32.53 -6.02
N CYS A 83 -14.46 31.73 -6.87
CA CYS A 83 -13.16 32.06 -7.46
C CYS A 83 -13.19 33.27 -8.41
N GLU A 84 -14.37 33.66 -8.89
CA GLU A 84 -14.56 34.86 -9.70
C GLU A 84 -14.71 36.14 -8.85
N THR A 85 -15.27 36.02 -7.64
CA THR A 85 -15.60 37.17 -6.78
C THR A 85 -14.52 37.43 -5.73
N ASN A 86 -13.86 36.38 -5.25
CA ASN A 86 -12.75 36.47 -4.30
C ASN A 86 -11.67 35.42 -4.66
N PRO A 87 -10.72 35.77 -5.54
CA PRO A 87 -9.72 34.83 -6.01
C PRO A 87 -8.71 34.51 -4.90
N ASP A 88 -8.88 33.34 -4.27
CA ASP A 88 -7.92 32.78 -3.32
C ASP A 88 -6.93 31.86 -4.06
N PRO A 89 -5.63 32.20 -4.15
CA PRO A 89 -4.63 31.39 -4.86
C PRO A 89 -4.39 30.00 -4.23
N VAL A 90 -4.87 29.75 -3.02
CA VAL A 90 -4.76 28.44 -2.35
C VAL A 90 -5.93 27.53 -2.73
N ARG A 91 -7.15 28.07 -2.80
CA ARG A 91 -8.40 27.29 -2.87
C ARG A 91 -9.11 27.35 -4.23
N CYS A 92 -8.58 28.13 -5.17
CA CYS A 92 -9.13 28.31 -6.50
C CYS A 92 -8.20 27.81 -7.60
N ASP A 93 -8.78 27.34 -8.71
CA ASP A 93 -8.05 26.95 -9.92
C ASP A 93 -7.78 28.17 -10.83
N ILE A 94 -6.90 29.06 -10.38
CA ILE A 94 -6.49 30.27 -11.10
C ILE A 94 -5.00 30.22 -11.53
N PRO A 95 -4.57 31.00 -12.54
CA PRO A 95 -3.15 31.10 -12.90
C PRO A 95 -2.30 31.52 -11.69
N GLY A 96 -1.30 30.71 -11.34
CA GLY A 96 -0.45 30.93 -10.16
C GLY A 96 -0.98 30.28 -8.86
N SER A 97 -2.07 29.50 -8.92
CA SER A 97 -2.59 28.80 -7.75
C SER A 97 -1.71 27.63 -7.29
N LEU A 98 -1.91 27.22 -6.04
CA LEU A 98 -1.26 26.06 -5.43
C LEU A 98 -1.48 24.77 -6.24
N TRP A 99 -2.72 24.55 -6.71
CA TRP A 99 -3.05 23.39 -7.54
C TRP A 99 -2.23 23.37 -8.83
N ARG A 100 -2.12 24.50 -9.52
CA ARG A 100 -1.38 24.60 -10.79
C ARG A 100 0.13 24.35 -10.59
N GLU A 101 0.66 24.71 -9.44
CA GLU A 101 2.06 24.48 -9.07
C GLU A 101 2.35 22.99 -8.77
N ILE A 102 1.43 22.29 -8.10
CA ILE A 102 1.63 20.89 -7.66
C ILE A 102 1.23 19.89 -8.75
N ARG A 103 0.21 20.20 -9.56
CA ARG A 103 -0.30 19.35 -10.66
C ARG A 103 0.79 18.69 -11.52
N PRO A 104 1.83 19.39 -12.02
CA PRO A 104 2.86 18.73 -12.81
C PRO A 104 3.64 17.67 -12.02
N PHE A 105 3.91 17.90 -10.73
CA PHE A 105 4.60 16.92 -9.89
C PHE A 105 3.75 15.66 -9.67
N LEU A 106 2.43 15.83 -9.52
CA LEU A 106 1.49 14.71 -9.37
C LEU A 106 1.33 13.90 -10.65
N ILE A 107 1.33 14.54 -11.83
CA ILE A 107 1.24 13.84 -13.14
C ILE A 107 2.53 13.10 -13.47
N VAL A 108 3.69 13.66 -13.12
CA VAL A 108 4.98 12.99 -13.36
C VAL A 108 5.08 11.68 -12.57
N SER A 109 4.47 11.59 -11.38
CA SER A 109 4.53 10.40 -10.53
C SER A 109 4.03 9.12 -11.23
N PRO A 110 2.78 9.01 -11.71
CA PRO A 110 2.31 7.82 -12.43
C PRO A 110 3.08 7.56 -13.72
N CYS A 111 3.57 8.58 -14.43
CA CYS A 111 4.41 8.36 -15.61
C CYS A 111 5.72 7.65 -15.28
N VAL A 112 6.39 8.06 -14.19
CA VAL A 112 7.64 7.43 -13.72
C VAL A 112 7.38 6.01 -13.21
N ILE A 113 6.30 5.80 -12.45
CA ILE A 113 5.90 4.47 -11.96
C ILE A 113 5.58 3.55 -13.14
N ALA A 114 4.85 4.02 -14.16
CA ALA A 114 4.55 3.22 -15.35
C ALA A 114 5.82 2.81 -16.10
N ALA A 115 6.79 3.73 -16.23
CA ALA A 115 8.08 3.41 -16.83
C ALA A 115 8.88 2.38 -16.00
N ALA A 116 8.89 2.53 -14.67
CA ALA A 116 9.48 1.56 -13.75
C ALA A 116 8.78 0.19 -13.84
N TRP A 117 7.45 0.15 -13.95
CA TRP A 117 6.69 -1.08 -14.13
C TRP A 117 7.11 -1.84 -15.39
N LEU A 118 7.25 -1.16 -16.53
CA LEU A 118 7.74 -1.77 -17.77
C LEU A 118 9.16 -2.32 -17.62
N ALA A 119 10.04 -1.59 -16.92
CA ALA A 119 11.38 -2.06 -16.61
C ALA A 119 11.34 -3.31 -15.72
N LEU A 120 10.50 -3.34 -14.68
CA LEU A 120 10.33 -4.49 -13.80
C LEU A 120 9.82 -5.71 -14.57
N VAL A 121 8.84 -5.55 -15.48
CA VAL A 121 8.34 -6.62 -16.35
C VAL A 121 9.45 -7.18 -17.24
N TYR A 122 10.31 -6.31 -17.79
CA TYR A 122 11.46 -6.74 -18.58
C TYR A 122 12.44 -7.58 -17.74
N TRP A 123 12.85 -7.09 -16.57
CA TRP A 123 13.78 -7.80 -15.68
C TRP A 123 13.19 -9.08 -15.08
N MET A 124 11.86 -9.12 -14.87
CA MET A 124 11.17 -10.29 -14.34
C MET A 124 11.41 -11.54 -15.19
N LYS A 125 11.49 -11.41 -16.52
CA LYS A 125 11.74 -12.57 -17.39
C LYS A 125 13.06 -13.27 -17.05
N ALA A 126 14.11 -12.49 -16.82
CA ALA A 126 15.42 -13.01 -16.43
C ALA A 126 15.38 -13.61 -15.01
N LEU A 127 14.78 -12.89 -14.06
CA LEU A 127 14.65 -13.35 -12.67
C LEU A 127 13.83 -14.64 -12.54
N TYR A 128 12.76 -14.77 -13.32
CA TYR A 128 11.91 -15.97 -13.34
C TYR A 128 12.72 -17.20 -13.77
N ALA A 129 13.54 -17.07 -14.82
CA ALA A 129 14.38 -18.15 -15.31
C ALA A 129 15.43 -18.56 -14.26
N GLU A 130 16.15 -17.61 -13.68
CA GLU A 130 17.17 -17.84 -12.66
C GLU A 130 16.61 -18.47 -11.39
N PHE A 131 15.51 -17.94 -10.87
CA PHE A 131 14.90 -18.43 -9.62
C PHE A 131 14.22 -19.77 -9.83
N GLY A 132 13.58 -19.97 -10.99
CA GLY A 132 13.02 -21.27 -11.36
C GLY A 132 14.09 -22.36 -11.44
N TRP A 133 15.24 -22.04 -12.04
CA TRP A 133 16.38 -22.96 -12.12
C TRP A 133 16.99 -23.24 -10.74
N ALA A 134 17.12 -22.23 -9.88
CA ALA A 134 17.62 -22.38 -8.51
C ALA A 134 16.70 -23.25 -7.63
N ILE A 135 15.38 -23.03 -7.68
CA ILE A 135 14.40 -23.81 -6.90
C ILE A 135 14.36 -25.27 -7.38
N PHE A 136 14.47 -25.50 -8.69
CA PHE A 136 14.48 -26.84 -9.26
C PHE A 136 15.60 -27.72 -8.67
N HIS A 137 16.78 -27.16 -8.44
CA HIS A 137 17.91 -27.88 -7.84
C HIS A 137 17.72 -28.20 -6.35
N ILE A 138 16.96 -27.39 -5.61
CA ILE A 138 16.75 -27.57 -4.17
C ILE A 138 15.61 -28.54 -3.88
N VAL A 139 14.46 -28.37 -4.54
CA VAL A 139 13.24 -29.15 -4.28
C VAL A 139 13.27 -30.49 -5.00
N GLY A 140 14.07 -30.61 -6.05
CA GLY A 140 14.12 -31.80 -6.91
C GLY A 140 12.84 -31.98 -7.74
N ALA A 141 12.73 -33.12 -8.40
CA ALA A 141 11.65 -33.40 -9.35
C ALA A 141 10.34 -33.93 -8.70
N ASN A 142 10.19 -33.91 -7.37
CA ASN A 142 8.98 -34.40 -6.73
C ASN A 142 7.84 -33.37 -6.87
N PRO A 143 6.77 -33.68 -7.62
CA PRO A 143 5.69 -32.73 -7.88
C PRO A 143 4.92 -32.36 -6.60
N LYS A 144 4.79 -33.28 -5.64
CA LYS A 144 4.05 -33.00 -4.39
C LYS A 144 4.76 -31.97 -3.52
N MET A 145 6.08 -32.12 -3.36
CA MET A 145 6.90 -31.17 -2.58
C MET A 145 6.91 -29.79 -3.23
N LYS A 146 6.96 -29.74 -4.56
CA LYS A 146 6.86 -28.47 -5.30
C LYS A 146 5.54 -27.76 -5.04
N THR A 147 4.41 -28.46 -5.13
CA THR A 147 3.08 -27.86 -4.86
C THR A 147 2.96 -27.37 -3.42
N MET A 148 3.40 -28.16 -2.44
CA MET A 148 3.36 -27.74 -1.03
C MET A 148 4.19 -26.48 -0.78
N TYR A 149 5.40 -26.42 -1.34
CA TYR A 149 6.27 -25.25 -1.25
C TYR A 149 5.65 -24.02 -1.93
N GLN A 150 5.02 -24.18 -3.10
CA GLN A 150 4.31 -23.10 -3.78
C GLN A 150 3.17 -22.54 -2.93
N VAL A 151 2.32 -23.39 -2.37
CA VAL A 151 1.22 -22.96 -1.49
C VAL A 151 1.75 -22.23 -0.25
N TYR A 152 2.83 -22.75 0.35
CA TYR A 152 3.50 -22.09 1.47
C TYR A 152 3.99 -20.67 1.12
N GLN A 153 4.65 -20.52 -0.03
CA GLN A 153 5.15 -19.21 -0.50
C GLN A 153 4.01 -18.25 -0.85
N ILE A 154 2.91 -18.74 -1.44
CA ILE A 154 1.70 -17.94 -1.68
C ILE A 154 1.14 -17.44 -0.35
N MET A 155 1.00 -18.31 0.64
CA MET A 155 0.46 -17.95 1.96
C MET A 155 1.30 -16.88 2.65
N LEU A 156 2.63 -17.04 2.66
CA LEU A 156 3.53 -16.03 3.23
C LEU A 156 3.52 -14.72 2.44
N CYS A 157 3.42 -14.79 1.12
CA CYS A 157 3.32 -13.60 0.27
C CYS A 157 2.04 -12.82 0.60
N LEU A 158 0.89 -13.49 0.61
CA LEU A 158 -0.40 -12.88 0.96
C LEU A 158 -0.39 -12.29 2.35
N LEU A 159 0.17 -12.98 3.35
CA LEU A 159 0.26 -12.48 4.72
C LEU A 159 1.06 -11.17 4.83
N LYS A 160 2.15 -11.02 4.06
CA LYS A 160 2.93 -9.77 4.03
C LYS A 160 2.16 -8.62 3.39
N PHE A 161 1.44 -8.89 2.30
CA PHE A 161 0.57 -7.90 1.67
C PHE A 161 -0.61 -7.52 2.57
N ASP A 162 -1.21 -8.49 3.25
CA ASP A 162 -2.30 -8.28 4.19
C ASP A 162 -1.88 -7.38 5.35
N PHE A 163 -0.69 -7.62 5.92
CA PHE A 163 -0.09 -6.72 6.92
C PHE A 163 0.00 -5.26 6.43
N PHE A 164 0.44 -5.06 5.18
CA PHE A 164 0.53 -3.73 4.59
C PHE A 164 -0.86 -3.12 4.35
N PHE A 165 -1.77 -3.83 3.70
CA PHE A 165 -3.10 -3.32 3.35
C PHE A 165 -3.93 -3.03 4.59
N PHE A 166 -3.90 -3.92 5.60
CA PHE A 166 -4.54 -3.67 6.88
C PHE A 166 -4.02 -2.38 7.53
N THR A 167 -2.70 -2.21 7.59
CA THR A 167 -2.08 -1.01 8.17
C THR A 167 -2.45 0.24 7.38
N ALA A 168 -2.36 0.20 6.05
CA ALA A 168 -2.64 1.33 5.17
C ALA A 168 -4.11 1.76 5.24
N VAL A 169 -5.05 0.82 5.13
CA VAL A 169 -6.49 1.09 5.20
C VAL A 169 -6.88 1.59 6.58
N THR A 170 -6.37 0.98 7.65
CA THR A 170 -6.70 1.42 9.02
C THR A 170 -6.15 2.81 9.30
N MET A 171 -4.95 3.14 8.82
CA MET A 171 -4.39 4.49 8.93
C MET A 171 -5.24 5.52 8.17
N GLN A 172 -5.68 5.20 6.95
CA GLN A 172 -6.59 6.04 6.17
C GLN A 172 -7.92 6.28 6.91
N LEU A 173 -8.51 5.21 7.46
CA LEU A 173 -9.77 5.25 8.20
C LEU A 173 -9.67 6.14 9.44
N LEU A 174 -8.59 6.01 10.22
CA LEU A 174 -8.33 6.82 11.41
C LEU A 174 -8.16 8.31 11.09
N ILE A 175 -7.51 8.65 9.97
CA ILE A 175 -7.22 10.05 9.64
C ILE A 175 -8.41 10.74 8.97
N LEU A 176 -9.11 10.03 8.07
CA LEU A 176 -10.12 10.65 7.19
C LEU A 176 -11.55 10.51 7.70
N VAL A 177 -11.88 9.42 8.38
CA VAL A 177 -13.27 9.08 8.67
C VAL A 177 -13.59 9.25 10.15
N LEU A 178 -12.76 8.72 11.03
CA LEU A 178 -13.14 8.64 12.45
C LEU A 178 -13.01 9.98 13.16
N ASN A 179 -14.07 10.32 13.88
CA ASN A 179 -14.07 11.46 14.78
C ASN A 179 -13.31 11.10 16.05
N LYS A 180 -12.38 11.97 16.48
CA LYS A 180 -11.52 11.76 17.66
C LYS A 180 -12.29 11.56 18.96
N SER A 181 -13.54 12.03 19.03
CA SER A 181 -14.40 11.91 20.21
C SER A 181 -15.31 10.68 20.21
N SER A 182 -15.28 9.85 19.16
CA SER A 182 -16.10 8.62 19.09
C SER A 182 -15.42 7.46 19.81
N ALA A 183 -16.22 6.58 20.43
CA ALA A 183 -15.73 5.32 21.01
C ALA A 183 -15.03 4.45 19.95
N GLU A 184 -15.49 4.52 18.69
CA GLU A 184 -14.92 3.78 17.56
C GLU A 184 -13.44 4.12 17.35
N PHE A 185 -13.03 5.38 17.57
CA PHE A 185 -11.63 5.79 17.42
C PHE A 185 -10.71 5.08 18.41
N GLY A 186 -11.14 4.95 19.66
CA GLY A 186 -10.40 4.19 20.67
C GLY A 186 -10.31 2.71 20.34
N VAL A 187 -11.41 2.11 19.89
CA VAL A 187 -11.48 0.69 19.52
C VAL A 187 -10.56 0.39 18.33
N THR A 188 -10.60 1.19 17.27
CA THR A 188 -9.74 1.01 16.08
C THR A 188 -8.26 1.15 16.43
N ILE A 189 -7.88 2.12 17.27
CA ILE A 189 -6.49 2.27 17.72
C ILE A 189 -6.03 1.03 18.51
N ALA A 190 -6.88 0.51 19.40
CA ALA A 190 -6.56 -0.69 20.16
C ALA A 190 -6.51 -1.95 19.28
N ALA A 191 -7.31 -2.00 18.21
CA ALA A 191 -7.36 -3.13 17.29
C ALA A 191 -6.09 -3.27 16.44
N ILE A 192 -5.42 -2.17 16.06
CA ILE A 192 -4.18 -2.20 15.26
C ILE A 192 -3.14 -3.17 15.83
N PRO A 193 -2.60 -2.97 17.06
CA PRO A 193 -1.54 -3.83 17.58
C PRO A 193 -2.01 -5.28 17.75
N ILE A 194 -3.30 -5.51 18.05
CA ILE A 194 -3.87 -6.85 18.19
C ILE A 194 -3.83 -7.58 16.85
N VAL A 195 -4.32 -6.96 15.78
CA VAL A 195 -4.34 -7.56 14.45
C VAL A 195 -2.93 -7.77 13.92
N LEU A 196 -2.03 -6.80 14.07
CA LEU A 196 -0.63 -6.97 13.64
C LEU A 196 0.07 -8.13 14.38
N LEU A 197 -0.23 -8.32 15.66
CA LEU A 197 0.27 -9.45 16.44
C LEU A 197 -0.35 -10.77 15.97
N LEU A 198 -1.65 -10.81 15.69
CA LEU A 198 -2.32 -11.99 15.14
C LEU A 198 -1.73 -12.40 13.77
N LEU A 199 -1.47 -11.44 12.89
CA LEU A 199 -0.82 -11.68 11.60
C LEU A 199 0.60 -12.23 11.77
N ALA A 200 1.38 -11.67 12.71
CA ALA A 200 2.71 -12.19 13.02
C ALA A 200 2.66 -13.63 13.57
N LEU A 201 1.71 -13.93 14.47
CA LEU A 201 1.48 -15.27 14.99
C LEU A 201 1.05 -16.25 13.89
N CYS A 202 0.21 -15.82 12.95
CA CYS A 202 -0.17 -16.60 11.78
C CYS A 202 1.06 -16.97 10.93
N GLY A 203 1.96 -16.01 10.72
CA GLY A 203 3.24 -16.26 10.03
C GLY A 203 4.09 -17.31 10.72
N VAL A 204 4.22 -17.23 12.05
CA VAL A 204 4.94 -18.24 12.85
C VAL A 204 4.24 -19.60 12.80
N ALA A 205 2.91 -19.62 12.87
CA ALA A 205 2.11 -20.84 12.81
C ALA A 205 2.34 -21.59 11.49
N VAL A 206 2.34 -20.86 10.37
CA VAL A 206 2.60 -21.41 9.03
C VAL A 206 4.04 -21.92 8.91
N GLN A 207 5.02 -21.20 9.46
CA GLN A 207 6.43 -21.61 9.42
C GLN A 207 6.74 -22.84 10.28
N ARG A 208 6.07 -22.99 11.43
CA ARG A 208 6.30 -24.08 12.39
C ARG A 208 5.26 -25.21 12.30
N GLU A 209 4.37 -25.16 11.30
CA GLU A 209 3.26 -26.10 11.11
C GLU A 209 2.38 -26.31 12.37
N ILE A 210 2.14 -25.24 13.13
CA ILE A 210 1.35 -25.30 14.37
C ILE A 210 -0.14 -25.32 14.01
N LYS A 211 -0.66 -26.53 13.80
CA LYS A 211 -2.03 -26.76 13.29
C LYS A 211 -3.14 -26.09 14.10
N TRP A 212 -3.05 -26.11 15.44
CA TRP A 212 -4.08 -25.49 16.29
C TRP A 212 -4.12 -23.97 16.14
N LEU A 213 -2.95 -23.34 16.03
CA LEU A 213 -2.83 -21.89 15.86
C LEU A 213 -3.29 -21.45 14.47
N MET A 214 -3.01 -22.25 13.43
CA MET A 214 -3.58 -22.04 12.08
C MET A 214 -5.11 -22.10 12.09
N SER A 215 -5.70 -23.10 12.72
CA SER A 215 -7.17 -23.22 12.81
C SER A 215 -7.80 -22.03 13.52
N ILE A 216 -7.22 -21.59 14.64
CA ILE A 216 -7.67 -20.39 15.36
C ILE A 216 -7.58 -19.15 14.46
N SER A 217 -6.46 -18.97 13.76
CA SER A 217 -6.27 -17.84 12.86
C SER A 217 -7.31 -17.82 11.73
N LEU A 218 -7.59 -18.97 11.11
CA LEU A 218 -8.58 -19.07 10.03
C LEU A 218 -9.99 -18.76 10.51
N VAL A 219 -10.38 -19.27 11.69
CA VAL A 219 -11.69 -18.99 12.29
C VAL A 219 -11.82 -17.52 12.64
N LEU A 220 -10.77 -16.90 13.22
CA LEU A 220 -10.77 -15.47 13.54
C LEU A 220 -10.86 -14.59 12.29
N MET A 221 -10.17 -14.95 11.20
CA MET A 221 -10.26 -14.22 9.93
C MET A 221 -11.69 -14.27 9.37
N LEU A 222 -12.32 -15.44 9.35
CA LEU A 222 -13.71 -15.60 8.91
C LEU A 222 -14.69 -14.80 9.80
N ALA A 223 -14.48 -14.82 11.13
CA ALA A 223 -15.28 -14.04 12.05
C ALA A 223 -15.12 -12.52 11.82
N ALA A 224 -13.91 -12.06 11.51
CA ALA A 224 -13.65 -10.67 11.19
C ALA A 224 -14.38 -10.23 9.90
N GLU A 225 -14.44 -11.07 8.87
CA GLU A 225 -15.22 -10.77 7.65
C GLU A 225 -16.72 -10.65 7.94
N SER A 226 -17.27 -11.44 8.85
CA SER A 226 -18.69 -11.38 9.22
C SER A 226 -19.09 -10.14 10.01
N TYR A 227 -18.13 -9.40 10.57
CA TYR A 227 -18.38 -8.15 11.29
C TYR A 227 -18.53 -6.94 10.33
N CYS A 228 -18.30 -7.12 9.02
CA CYS A 228 -18.44 -6.07 8.01
C CYS A 228 -19.86 -5.96 7.40
N GLU A 229 -20.89 -6.54 8.03
CA GLU A 229 -22.32 -6.27 7.77
C GLU A 229 -22.94 -5.44 8.90
#